data_AF-A0A257MI45-F1
#
_entry.id   AF-A0A257MI45-F1
#
_cell.length_a   1.000
_cell.length_b   1.000
_cell.length_c   1.000
_cell.angle_alpha   90.00
_cell.angle_beta   90.00
_cell.angle_gamma   90.00
#
_symmetry.space_group_name_H-M   'P 1'
#
loop_
_entity.id
_entity.type
_entity.pdbx_description
1 polymer ?
#
loop_
_entity_poly.entity_id
_entity_poly.type
_entity_poly.pdbx_seq_one_letter_code
_entity_poly.pdbx_strand_id
1 'polypeptide(L)'
;APKIKSQTGWIGLFLFIFALSPSASAAENLTAHFIDVGQGDCILLQFKEKSILIDGGSQEMGLRVEEYLRAQNITRLDLLILTHPHDDHIGGLITVLKDLPAKMAIDSGEDDSSLIYAMFRALIERQNISYAPAHAGQEIDIDPALKIEVLWPPQGGVSGRMNLSHQAAIKNPWESIVVRTLSGDMNQRSLVLRITYIQTSLLFMTDADTVVEKSLVSSGYNLSRSASSLWEREITTAIPPAGRCMLCKPSAPASTGPTPAGTSK
;
A
#
# COMPACT_ATOMS: atom_id res chain seq x y z
N ALA A 1 -11.71 77.73 45.70
CA ALA A 1 -11.04 77.10 44.54
C ALA A 1 -10.88 75.61 44.79
N PRO A 2 -11.49 74.71 43.99
CA PRO A 2 -11.27 73.27 44.11
C PRO A 2 -10.07 72.84 43.24
N LYS A 3 -9.24 71.94 43.78
CA LYS A 3 -8.11 71.34 43.06
C LYS A 3 -8.62 70.24 42.13
N ILE A 4 -8.50 70.46 40.82
CA ILE A 4 -8.72 69.45 39.77
C ILE A 4 -7.47 68.56 39.74
N LYS A 5 -7.61 67.27 40.03
CA LYS A 5 -6.56 66.27 39.78
C LYS A 5 -6.69 65.77 38.34
N SER A 6 -5.66 66.01 37.54
CA SER A 6 -5.54 65.51 36.16
C SER A 6 -5.33 64.00 36.15
N GLN A 7 -6.22 63.26 35.49
CA GLN A 7 -5.93 61.88 35.11
C GLN A 7 -5.25 61.87 33.74
N THR A 8 -3.98 61.50 33.71
CA THR A 8 -3.24 61.18 32.48
C THR A 8 -3.65 59.80 32.01
N GLY A 9 -4.47 59.73 30.96
CA GLY A 9 -4.84 58.49 30.29
C GLY A 9 -3.64 57.91 29.54
N TRP A 10 -3.26 56.67 29.89
CA TRP A 10 -2.33 55.86 29.11
C TRP A 10 -3.07 55.33 27.87
N ILE A 11 -2.72 55.84 26.69
CA ILE A 11 -3.14 55.25 25.41
C ILE A 11 -2.23 54.05 25.18
N GLY A 12 -2.70 52.86 25.54
CA GLY A 12 -2.04 51.60 25.24
C GLY A 12 -2.11 51.33 23.73
N LEU A 13 -0.96 51.39 23.06
CA LEU A 13 -0.79 50.98 21.68
C LEU A 13 -0.96 49.46 21.58
N PHE A 14 -2.16 48.99 21.23
CA PHE A 14 -2.38 47.58 20.89
C PHE A 14 -1.77 47.29 19.52
N LEU A 15 -0.53 46.79 19.53
CA LEU A 15 0.10 46.16 18.38
C LEU A 15 -0.65 44.86 18.08
N PHE A 16 -1.60 44.93 17.15
CA PHE A 16 -2.27 43.77 16.59
C PHE A 16 -1.25 43.07 15.67
N ILE A 17 -0.47 42.14 16.23
CA ILE A 17 0.35 41.24 15.44
C ILE A 17 -0.64 40.36 14.67
N PHE A 18 -0.86 40.69 13.40
CA PHE A 18 -1.57 39.85 12.46
C PHE A 18 -0.70 38.60 12.30
N ALA A 19 -0.99 37.57 13.09
CA ALA A 19 -0.37 36.26 12.91
C ALA A 19 -0.72 35.82 11.49
N LEU A 20 0.28 35.81 10.60
CA LEU A 20 0.18 35.17 9.30
C LEU A 20 -0.30 33.75 9.58
N SER A 21 -1.58 33.51 9.29
CA SER A 21 -2.13 32.16 9.33
C SER A 21 -1.23 31.34 8.41
N PRO A 22 -0.61 30.25 8.89
CA PRO A 22 0.18 29.41 8.00
C PRO A 22 -0.74 29.05 6.84
N SER A 23 -0.34 29.49 5.64
CA SER A 23 -1.04 29.13 4.41
C SER A 23 -1.23 27.63 4.48
N ALA A 24 -2.48 27.17 4.43
CA ALA A 24 -2.78 25.74 4.45
C ALA A 24 -1.91 25.10 3.38
N SER A 25 -0.88 24.37 3.82
CA SER A 25 0.03 23.68 2.91
C SER A 25 -0.86 22.86 2.01
N ALA A 26 -0.77 23.08 0.69
CA ALA A 26 -1.49 22.24 -0.26
C ALA A 26 -1.20 20.79 0.13
N ALA A 27 -2.25 20.01 0.37
CA ALA A 27 -2.08 18.62 0.80
C ALA A 27 -1.23 17.89 -0.25
N GLU A 28 -0.12 17.32 0.18
CA GLU A 28 0.78 16.55 -0.68
C GLU A 28 0.02 15.34 -1.25
N ASN A 29 0.15 15.06 -2.54
CA ASN A 29 -0.60 13.96 -3.13
C ASN A 29 0.05 12.62 -2.77
N LEU A 30 -0.78 11.64 -2.37
CA LEU A 30 -0.42 10.22 -2.40
C LEU A 30 -0.80 9.67 -3.77
N THR A 31 0.18 9.14 -4.51
CA THR A 31 -0.02 8.55 -5.84
C THR A 31 0.24 7.04 -5.75
N ALA A 32 -0.65 6.25 -6.34
CA ALA A 32 -0.49 4.81 -6.50
C ALA A 32 -0.35 4.45 -7.99
N HIS A 33 0.71 3.74 -8.34
CA HIS A 33 1.01 3.29 -9.69
C HIS A 33 0.91 1.77 -9.72
N PHE A 34 -0.07 1.27 -10.45
CA PHE A 34 -0.23 -0.17 -10.70
C PHE A 34 0.55 -0.53 -11.96
N ILE A 35 1.70 -1.17 -11.78
CA ILE A 35 2.62 -1.50 -12.85
C ILE A 35 2.16 -2.84 -13.44
N ASP A 36 1.82 -2.84 -14.72
CA ASP A 36 1.39 -4.06 -15.41
C ASP A 36 2.57 -5.03 -15.54
N VAL A 37 2.52 -6.08 -14.71
CA VAL A 37 3.48 -7.19 -14.64
C VAL A 37 2.90 -8.52 -15.15
N GLY A 38 1.71 -8.51 -15.75
CA GLY A 38 1.04 -9.73 -16.16
C GLY A 38 0.41 -10.46 -14.97
N GLN A 39 1.02 -11.57 -14.53
CA GLN A 39 0.57 -12.31 -13.35
C GLN A 39 1.20 -11.72 -12.08
N GLY A 40 0.45 -11.76 -10.99
CA GLY A 40 0.83 -11.17 -9.70
C GLY A 40 0.65 -9.66 -9.64
N ASP A 41 1.26 -9.04 -8.64
CA ASP A 41 1.13 -7.62 -8.34
C ASP A 41 2.47 -6.87 -8.41
N CYS A 42 2.38 -5.57 -8.73
CA CYS A 42 3.48 -4.63 -8.60
C CYS A 42 2.93 -3.21 -8.46
N ILE A 43 3.06 -2.64 -7.26
CA ILE A 43 2.43 -1.36 -6.92
C ILE A 43 3.49 -0.43 -6.34
N LEU A 44 3.71 0.69 -7.01
CA LEU A 44 4.53 1.78 -6.49
C LEU A 44 3.62 2.84 -5.85
N LEU A 45 3.87 3.15 -4.58
CA LEU A 45 3.26 4.28 -3.88
C LEU A 45 4.28 5.39 -3.72
N GLN A 46 3.88 6.61 -4.08
CA GLN A 46 4.70 7.81 -3.91
C GLN A 46 3.97 8.83 -3.05
N PHE A 47 4.66 9.35 -2.04
CA PHE A 47 4.15 10.39 -1.15
C PHE A 47 5.29 11.32 -0.74
N LYS A 48 5.21 12.60 -1.08
CA LYS A 48 6.36 13.53 -0.96
C LYS A 48 7.59 12.94 -1.69
N GLU A 49 8.74 12.88 -1.02
CA GLU A 49 9.96 12.23 -1.54
C GLU A 49 10.04 10.72 -1.19
N LYS A 50 8.96 10.14 -0.64
CA LYS A 50 8.92 8.73 -0.23
C LYS A 50 8.47 7.82 -1.36
N SER A 51 9.15 6.69 -1.51
CA SER A 51 8.76 5.65 -2.47
C SER A 51 8.63 4.30 -1.78
N ILE A 52 7.46 3.67 -1.93
CA ILE A 52 7.13 2.35 -1.37
C ILE A 52 6.80 1.43 -2.53
N LEU A 53 7.48 0.28 -2.64
CA LEU A 53 7.15 -0.74 -3.63
C LEU A 53 6.49 -1.93 -2.94
N ILE A 54 5.36 -2.39 -3.47
CA ILE A 54 4.65 -3.60 -3.03
C ILE A 54 4.71 -4.60 -4.18
N ASP A 55 5.38 -5.73 -3.94
CA ASP A 55 5.66 -6.79 -4.92
C ASP A 55 6.37 -6.30 -6.19
N GLY A 56 6.76 -7.24 -7.06
CA GLY A 56 7.60 -6.98 -8.22
C GLY A 56 7.24 -7.74 -9.48
N GLY A 57 6.15 -8.51 -9.49
CA GLY A 57 5.87 -9.44 -10.58
C GLY A 57 6.84 -10.63 -10.62
N SER A 58 6.74 -11.41 -11.70
CA SER A 58 7.66 -12.51 -12.02
C SER A 58 9.08 -12.02 -12.38
N GLN A 59 10.03 -12.96 -12.42
CA GLN A 59 11.45 -12.63 -12.64
C GLN A 59 11.70 -11.88 -13.95
N GLU A 60 11.01 -12.26 -15.03
CA GLU A 60 11.10 -11.62 -16.34
C GLU A 60 10.62 -10.16 -16.35
N MET A 61 9.78 -9.77 -15.38
CA MET A 61 9.27 -8.41 -15.26
C MET A 61 10.22 -7.48 -14.50
N GLY A 62 11.28 -8.01 -13.87
CA GLY A 62 12.18 -7.22 -13.04
C GLY A 62 12.81 -6.01 -13.75
N LEU A 63 13.25 -6.15 -15.00
CA LEU A 63 13.81 -5.02 -15.77
C LEU A 63 12.75 -3.95 -16.07
N ARG A 64 11.52 -4.37 -16.41
CA ARG A 64 10.41 -3.44 -16.66
C ARG A 64 10.06 -2.64 -15.40
N VAL A 65 10.02 -3.30 -14.24
CA VAL A 65 9.77 -2.64 -12.96
C VAL A 65 10.90 -1.66 -12.63
N GLU A 66 12.16 -2.09 -12.77
CA GLU A 66 13.32 -1.22 -12.53
C GLU A 66 13.31 0.02 -13.44
N GLU A 67 13.10 -0.17 -14.75
CA GLU A 67 13.01 0.93 -15.73
C GLU A 67 11.89 1.91 -15.38
N TYR A 68 10.73 1.39 -14.95
CA TYR A 68 9.61 2.22 -14.52
C TYR A 68 9.96 3.06 -13.29
N LEU A 69 10.57 2.45 -12.27
CA LEU A 69 11.02 3.15 -11.05
C LEU A 69 12.02 4.25 -11.38
N ARG A 70 12.99 3.98 -12.26
CA ARG A 70 13.96 4.99 -12.72
C ARG A 70 13.29 6.12 -13.48
N ALA A 71 12.29 5.84 -14.31
CA ALA A 71 11.51 6.86 -15.00
C ALA A 71 10.73 7.77 -14.03
N GLN A 72 10.40 7.27 -12.83
CA GLN A 72 9.86 8.08 -11.72
C GLN A 72 10.93 8.80 -10.90
N ASN A 73 12.19 8.83 -11.36
CA ASN A 73 13.36 9.38 -10.66
C ASN A 73 13.68 8.72 -9.31
N ILE A 74 13.28 7.45 -9.14
CA ILE A 74 13.56 6.70 -7.92
C ILE A 74 14.95 6.08 -8.04
N THR A 75 15.82 6.40 -7.09
CA THR A 75 17.17 5.82 -6.96
C THR A 75 17.31 4.92 -5.73
N ARG A 76 16.34 4.99 -4.81
CA ARG A 76 16.28 4.21 -3.57
C ARG A 76 14.83 4.14 -3.09
N LEU A 77 14.39 3.00 -2.60
CA LEU A 77 13.08 2.83 -1.98
C LEU A 77 13.14 3.17 -0.49
N ASP A 78 12.10 3.81 0.05
CA ASP A 78 11.92 3.97 1.50
C ASP A 78 11.47 2.67 2.14
N LEU A 79 10.57 1.95 1.48
CA LEU A 79 10.04 0.68 1.93
C LEU A 79 9.83 -0.26 0.74
N LEU A 80 10.29 -1.48 0.89
CA LEU A 80 9.93 -2.60 0.03
C LEU A 80 9.02 -3.55 0.81
N ILE A 81 7.89 -3.93 0.23
CA ILE A 81 6.94 -4.87 0.82
C ILE A 81 6.81 -6.06 -0.12
N LEU A 82 7.13 -7.25 0.38
CA LEU A 82 6.82 -8.52 -0.28
C LEU A 82 5.58 -9.10 0.40
N THR A 83 4.48 -9.28 -0.32
CA THR A 83 3.24 -9.79 0.30
C THR A 83 3.36 -11.26 0.66
N HIS A 84 3.88 -12.08 -0.25
CA HIS A 84 4.19 -13.50 -0.06
C HIS A 84 5.21 -13.97 -1.13
N PRO A 85 5.97 -15.05 -0.90
CA PRO A 85 7.12 -15.40 -1.74
C PRO A 85 6.77 -16.27 -2.95
N HIS A 86 5.61 -16.06 -3.58
CA HIS A 86 5.34 -16.64 -4.90
C HIS A 86 6.16 -15.94 -5.99
N ASP A 87 6.54 -16.70 -7.03
CA ASP A 87 7.45 -16.25 -8.09
C ASP A 87 6.93 -14.99 -8.79
N ASP A 88 5.64 -14.93 -9.07
CA ASP A 88 4.94 -13.80 -9.69
C ASP A 88 4.76 -12.58 -8.77
N HIS A 89 5.29 -12.62 -7.54
CA HIS A 89 5.34 -11.47 -6.63
C HIS A 89 6.78 -11.09 -6.25
N ILE A 90 7.62 -12.08 -5.93
CA ILE A 90 9.00 -11.87 -5.49
C ILE A 90 9.99 -11.75 -6.65
N GLY A 91 9.64 -12.27 -7.82
CA GLY A 91 10.58 -12.51 -8.93
C GLY A 91 11.29 -11.25 -9.39
N GLY A 92 10.53 -10.21 -9.73
CA GLY A 92 11.08 -8.95 -10.21
C GLY A 92 11.87 -8.19 -9.14
N LEU A 93 11.60 -8.44 -7.85
CA LEU A 93 12.29 -7.78 -6.75
C LEU A 93 13.78 -8.13 -6.68
N ILE A 94 14.17 -9.31 -7.16
CA ILE A 94 15.59 -9.72 -7.26
C ILE A 94 16.36 -8.78 -8.19
N THR A 95 15.74 -8.35 -9.30
CA THR A 95 16.34 -7.40 -10.24
C THR A 95 16.31 -5.99 -9.65
N VAL A 96 15.15 -5.56 -9.14
CA VAL A 96 15.00 -4.22 -8.54
C VAL A 96 16.02 -3.98 -7.43
N LEU A 97 16.16 -4.90 -6.48
CA LEU A 97 17.07 -4.71 -5.34
C LEU A 97 18.53 -4.65 -5.74
N LYS A 98 18.97 -5.28 -6.84
CA LYS A 98 20.37 -5.20 -7.27
C LYS A 98 20.79 -3.77 -7.60
N ASP A 99 19.87 -2.99 -8.13
CA ASP A 99 20.16 -1.69 -8.73
C ASP A 99 19.47 -0.51 -8.03
N LEU A 100 18.44 -0.79 -7.21
CA LEU A 100 17.67 0.17 -6.42
C LEU A 100 17.51 -0.36 -4.98
N PRO A 101 18.43 -0.02 -4.06
CA PRO A 101 18.36 -0.51 -2.68
C PRO A 101 17.14 0.06 -1.95
N ALA A 102 16.68 -0.63 -0.91
CA ALA A 102 15.64 -0.15 0.00
C ALA A 102 16.24 0.33 1.35
N LYS A 103 15.54 1.20 2.08
CA LYS A 103 15.89 1.49 3.49
C LYS A 103 15.42 0.36 4.39
N MET A 104 14.18 -0.07 4.16
CA MET A 104 13.50 -1.09 4.91
C MET A 104 12.81 -2.06 3.95
N ALA A 105 12.80 -3.34 4.30
CA ALA A 105 12.02 -4.38 3.66
C ALA A 105 11.16 -5.09 4.70
N ILE A 106 9.90 -5.40 4.36
CA ILE A 106 9.02 -6.22 5.18
C ILE A 106 8.39 -7.32 4.33
N ASP A 107 8.11 -8.46 4.96
CA ASP A 107 7.31 -9.54 4.39
C ASP A 107 6.37 -10.14 5.44
N SER A 108 5.64 -11.19 5.09
CA SER A 108 4.72 -11.90 6.00
C SER A 108 5.43 -12.75 7.06
N GLY A 109 6.76 -12.86 7.03
CA GLY A 109 7.54 -13.68 7.96
C GLY A 109 7.40 -15.19 7.75
N GLU A 110 6.88 -15.61 6.61
CA GLU A 110 6.75 -17.03 6.27
C GLU A 110 8.11 -17.64 5.95
N ASP A 111 8.32 -18.86 6.45
CA ASP A 111 9.50 -19.66 6.15
C ASP A 111 9.29 -20.37 4.81
N ASP A 112 9.85 -19.80 3.75
CA ASP A 112 9.81 -20.36 2.40
C ASP A 112 11.20 -20.92 2.01
N SER A 113 11.23 -22.18 1.58
CA SER A 113 12.47 -22.87 1.22
C SER A 113 12.86 -22.71 -0.26
N SER A 114 12.16 -21.89 -1.03
CA SER A 114 12.47 -21.68 -2.43
C SER A 114 13.82 -20.97 -2.60
N LEU A 115 14.47 -21.24 -3.73
CA LEU A 115 15.73 -20.57 -4.06
C LEU A 115 15.54 -19.06 -4.20
N ILE A 116 14.39 -18.62 -4.72
CA ILE A 116 14.14 -17.20 -4.99
C ILE A 116 13.95 -16.41 -3.70
N TYR A 117 13.27 -16.98 -2.70
CA TYR A 117 13.21 -16.38 -1.36
C TYR A 117 14.57 -16.31 -0.69
N ALA A 118 15.36 -17.38 -0.77
CA ALA A 118 16.74 -17.37 -0.25
C ALA A 118 17.61 -16.29 -0.92
N MET A 119 17.46 -16.08 -2.24
CA MET A 119 18.15 -15.01 -2.96
C MET A 119 17.69 -13.62 -2.52
N PHE A 120 16.38 -13.42 -2.33
CA PHE A 120 15.81 -12.17 -1.82
C PHE A 120 16.37 -11.82 -0.43
N ARG A 121 16.37 -12.78 0.49
CA ARG A 121 16.94 -12.61 1.84
C ARG A 121 18.45 -12.34 1.81
N ALA A 122 19.19 -13.03 0.95
CA ALA A 122 20.62 -12.77 0.76
C ALA A 122 20.90 -11.35 0.23
N LEU A 123 20.04 -10.80 -0.64
CA LEU A 123 20.16 -9.41 -1.11
C LEU A 123 19.91 -8.40 0.01
N ILE A 124 18.86 -8.63 0.83
CA ILE A 124 18.56 -7.81 2.02
C ILE A 124 19.75 -7.76 2.96
N GLU A 125 20.31 -8.93 3.31
CA GLU A 125 21.45 -9.04 4.21
C GLU A 125 22.71 -8.39 3.63
N ARG A 126 23.04 -8.70 2.37
CA ARG A 126 24.23 -8.18 1.69
C ARG A 126 24.22 -6.66 1.58
N GLN A 127 23.05 -6.06 1.41
CA GLN A 127 22.89 -4.61 1.29
C GLN A 127 22.61 -3.92 2.63
N ASN A 128 22.58 -4.68 3.73
CA ASN A 128 22.28 -4.18 5.07
C ASN A 128 20.95 -3.40 5.13
N ILE A 129 19.93 -3.92 4.45
CA ILE A 129 18.57 -3.36 4.45
C ILE A 129 17.92 -3.71 5.79
N SER A 130 17.28 -2.75 6.45
CA SER A 130 16.52 -3.02 7.67
C SER A 130 15.37 -3.96 7.33
N TYR A 131 15.24 -5.08 8.04
CA TYR A 131 14.22 -6.08 7.73
C TYR A 131 13.50 -6.55 8.98
N ALA A 132 12.17 -6.69 8.87
CA ALA A 132 11.34 -7.31 9.89
C ALA A 132 10.10 -7.96 9.27
N PRO A 133 9.69 -9.14 9.77
CA PRO A 133 8.39 -9.70 9.42
C PRO A 133 7.27 -8.84 9.98
N ALA A 134 6.22 -8.63 9.19
CA ALA A 134 5.06 -7.83 9.55
C ALA A 134 3.90 -8.71 10.00
N HIS A 135 3.09 -8.19 10.93
CA HIS A 135 1.93 -8.90 11.48
C HIS A 135 0.78 -7.96 11.81
N ALA A 136 -0.41 -8.53 11.94
CA ALA A 136 -1.66 -7.82 12.16
C ALA A 136 -1.59 -6.92 13.39
N GLY A 137 -2.08 -5.69 13.24
CA GLY A 137 -2.02 -4.64 14.27
C GLY A 137 -0.73 -3.82 14.27
N GLN A 138 0.27 -4.19 13.47
CA GLN A 138 1.48 -3.38 13.30
C GLN A 138 1.19 -2.16 12.42
N GLU A 139 1.76 -1.01 12.80
CA GLU A 139 1.81 0.20 11.98
C GLU A 139 3.24 0.40 11.48
N ILE A 140 3.38 0.73 10.19
CA ILE A 140 4.67 0.96 9.54
C ILE A 140 4.90 2.46 9.43
N ASP A 141 5.92 2.97 10.13
CA ASP A 141 6.25 4.38 10.16
C ASP A 141 7.10 4.80 8.94
N ILE A 142 6.49 5.61 8.06
CA ILE A 142 7.15 6.18 6.87
C ILE A 142 7.03 7.71 6.85
N ASP A 143 5.84 8.22 7.17
CA ASP A 143 5.55 9.64 7.36
C ASP A 143 4.34 9.79 8.31
N PRO A 144 4.33 10.75 9.25
CA PRO A 144 3.22 10.93 10.18
C PRO A 144 1.85 11.20 9.54
N ALA A 145 1.82 11.66 8.28
CA ALA A 145 0.58 11.88 7.54
C ALA A 145 0.06 10.62 6.82
N LEU A 146 0.88 9.57 6.70
CA LEU A 146 0.56 8.34 5.98
C LEU A 146 0.49 7.17 6.96
N LYS A 147 -0.71 6.70 7.25
CA LYS A 147 -0.90 5.54 8.12
C LYS A 147 -0.86 4.25 7.30
N ILE A 148 0.12 3.39 7.54
CA ILE A 148 0.25 2.08 6.91
C ILE A 148 0.03 1.01 7.98
N GLU A 149 -1.10 0.32 7.91
CA GLU A 149 -1.49 -0.68 8.90
C GLU A 149 -1.49 -2.08 8.29
N VAL A 150 -0.88 -3.02 9.00
CA VAL A 150 -0.88 -4.44 8.63
C VAL A 150 -2.12 -5.06 9.26
N LEU A 151 -3.01 -5.60 8.43
CA LEU A 151 -4.24 -6.27 8.87
C LEU A 151 -4.08 -7.79 8.96
N TRP A 152 -3.08 -8.34 8.29
CA TRP A 152 -2.81 -9.77 8.19
C TRP A 152 -1.33 -10.01 7.82
N PRO A 153 -0.69 -11.13 8.22
CA PRO A 153 -1.18 -12.26 9.03
C PRO A 153 -1.19 -11.99 10.54
N PRO A 154 -1.86 -12.80 11.37
CA PRO A 154 -1.75 -12.72 12.83
C PRO A 154 -0.30 -12.76 13.34
N GLN A 155 -0.10 -12.24 14.55
CA GLN A 155 1.18 -12.40 15.23
C GLN A 155 1.46 -13.89 15.51
N GLY A 156 2.66 -14.35 15.13
CA GLY A 156 3.04 -15.77 15.23
C GLY A 156 2.80 -16.59 13.95
N GLY A 157 2.36 -15.94 12.87
CA GLY A 157 2.25 -16.54 11.54
C GLY A 157 1.05 -17.47 11.40
N VAL A 158 0.93 -18.06 10.21
CA VAL A 158 -0.16 -18.98 9.85
C VAL A 158 0.29 -20.46 9.99
N SER A 159 1.60 -20.68 10.03
CA SER A 159 2.27 -21.98 10.01
C SER A 159 2.50 -22.54 11.42
N GLY A 160 1.44 -23.03 12.04
CA GLY A 160 1.54 -23.87 13.23
C GLY A 160 0.16 -24.18 13.78
N ARG A 161 -0.02 -25.33 14.45
CA ARG A 161 -1.06 -25.41 15.48
C ARG A 161 -0.75 -24.26 16.44
N MET A 162 -1.38 -23.11 16.27
CA MET A 162 -1.26 -22.06 17.26
C MET A 162 -1.76 -22.68 18.55
N ASN A 163 -0.87 -22.86 19.52
CA ASN A 163 -1.29 -23.07 20.90
C ASN A 163 -1.76 -21.70 21.39
N LEU A 164 -2.89 -21.22 20.84
CA LEU A 164 -3.57 -20.04 21.35
C LEU A 164 -3.92 -20.35 22.80
N SER A 165 -3.32 -19.62 23.73
CA SER A 165 -3.83 -19.60 25.08
C SER A 165 -5.30 -19.16 25.01
N HIS A 166 -6.15 -19.69 25.89
CA HIS A 166 -7.56 -19.31 25.97
C HIS A 166 -7.73 -17.78 26.04
N GLN A 167 -6.78 -17.09 26.66
CA GLN A 167 -6.77 -15.64 26.80
C GLN A 167 -6.40 -14.90 25.51
N ALA A 168 -5.50 -15.44 24.68
CA ALA A 168 -5.20 -14.90 23.35
C ALA A 168 -6.39 -15.10 22.40
N ALA A 169 -7.01 -16.28 22.41
CA ALA A 169 -8.22 -16.56 21.63
C ALA A 169 -9.42 -15.68 22.03
N ILE A 170 -9.55 -15.28 23.31
CA ILE A 170 -10.59 -14.33 23.75
C ILE A 170 -10.31 -12.91 23.24
N LYS A 171 -9.04 -12.48 23.26
CA LYS A 171 -8.66 -11.14 22.77
C LYS A 171 -8.82 -11.03 21.26
N ASN A 172 -8.51 -12.10 20.54
CA ASN A 172 -8.57 -12.18 19.08
C ASN A 172 -9.40 -13.40 18.65
N PRO A 173 -10.74 -13.38 18.80
CA PRO A 173 -11.61 -14.53 18.48
C PRO A 173 -11.43 -15.06 17.05
N TRP A 174 -11.13 -14.16 16.13
CA TRP A 174 -10.90 -14.50 14.73
C TRP A 174 -9.61 -15.31 14.51
N GLU A 175 -8.54 -15.13 15.31
CA GLU A 175 -7.32 -15.96 15.22
C GLU A 175 -7.67 -17.45 15.43
N SER A 176 -8.63 -17.74 16.31
CA SER A 176 -9.11 -19.11 16.54
C SER A 176 -9.94 -19.69 15.39
N ILE A 177 -10.61 -18.84 14.61
CA ILE A 177 -11.37 -19.21 13.40
C ILE A 177 -10.39 -19.47 12.25
N VAL A 178 -9.40 -18.60 12.11
CA VAL A 178 -8.33 -18.67 11.12
C VAL A 178 -7.59 -20.00 11.22
N VAL A 179 -7.07 -20.35 12.40
CA VAL A 179 -6.32 -21.61 12.63
C VAL A 179 -7.11 -22.85 12.22
N ARG A 180 -8.45 -22.80 12.25
CA ARG A 180 -9.32 -23.91 11.84
C ARG A 180 -9.60 -23.98 10.34
N THR A 181 -9.42 -22.88 9.61
CA THR A 181 -9.91 -22.69 8.24
C THR A 181 -8.80 -22.70 7.19
N LEU A 182 -7.55 -22.49 7.60
CA LEU A 182 -6.41 -22.42 6.69
C LEU A 182 -6.06 -23.79 6.10
N SER A 183 -5.93 -23.85 4.78
CA SER A 183 -5.60 -25.05 4.01
C SER A 183 -4.09 -25.28 3.88
N GLY A 184 -3.27 -24.34 4.35
CA GLY A 184 -1.83 -24.34 4.14
C GLY A 184 -1.41 -23.69 2.82
N ASP A 185 -2.35 -23.07 2.10
CA ASP A 185 -2.07 -22.24 0.93
C ASP A 185 -1.21 -21.02 1.33
N MET A 186 -0.21 -20.69 0.51
CA MET A 186 0.67 -19.56 0.75
C MET A 186 -0.04 -18.22 0.57
N ASN A 187 -1.06 -18.17 -0.28
CA ASN A 187 -1.89 -17.00 -0.49
C ASN A 187 -2.64 -16.59 0.78
N GLN A 188 -2.96 -17.55 1.65
CA GLN A 188 -3.57 -17.27 2.94
C GLN A 188 -2.61 -16.61 3.94
N ARG A 189 -1.35 -16.42 3.54
CA ARG A 189 -0.28 -15.87 4.36
C ARG A 189 0.22 -14.53 3.79
N SER A 190 -0.40 -14.06 2.71
CA SER A 190 -0.10 -12.78 2.08
C SER A 190 -0.37 -11.61 3.02
N LEU A 191 0.55 -10.65 3.09
CA LEU A 191 0.30 -9.40 3.81
C LEU A 191 -0.96 -8.73 3.27
N VAL A 192 -1.85 -8.34 4.18
CA VAL A 192 -2.96 -7.44 3.86
C VAL A 192 -2.68 -6.10 4.51
N LEU A 193 -2.66 -5.05 3.71
CA LEU A 193 -2.29 -3.70 4.15
C LEU A 193 -3.45 -2.73 3.96
N ARG A 194 -3.67 -1.86 4.94
CA ARG A 194 -4.52 -0.68 4.81
C ARG A 194 -3.66 0.57 4.88
N ILE A 195 -3.67 1.34 3.80
CA ILE A 195 -2.94 2.61 3.72
C ILE A 195 -3.94 3.75 3.73
N THR A 196 -3.84 4.61 4.73
CA THR A 196 -4.76 5.73 4.95
C THR A 196 -4.03 7.04 4.81
N TYR A 197 -4.54 7.91 3.94
CA TYR A 197 -4.10 9.28 3.78
C TYR A 197 -5.31 10.21 3.87
N ILE A 198 -5.27 11.14 4.83
CA ILE A 198 -6.38 12.05 5.16
C ILE A 198 -7.65 11.27 5.56
N GLN A 199 -8.62 11.13 4.65
CA GLN A 199 -9.91 10.45 4.88
C GLN A 199 -10.10 9.25 3.93
N THR A 200 -9.11 8.97 3.09
CA THR A 200 -9.14 7.90 2.09
C THR A 200 -8.27 6.75 2.56
N SER A 201 -8.79 5.53 2.45
CA SER A 201 -8.06 4.30 2.75
C SER A 201 -8.03 3.40 1.53
N LEU A 202 -6.86 2.86 1.19
CA LEU A 202 -6.68 1.83 0.18
C LEU A 202 -6.38 0.50 0.89
N LEU A 203 -6.95 -0.61 0.39
CA LEU A 203 -6.71 -1.95 0.93
C LEU A 203 -6.02 -2.80 -0.12
N PHE A 204 -4.82 -3.26 0.22
CA PHE A 204 -4.01 -4.13 -0.62
C PHE A 204 -4.13 -5.53 -0.06
N MET A 205 -4.86 -6.39 -0.77
CA MET A 205 -5.06 -7.79 -0.39
C MET A 205 -4.23 -8.74 -1.24
N THR A 206 -3.73 -8.26 -2.39
CA THR A 206 -3.03 -9.05 -3.40
C THR A 206 -3.73 -10.39 -3.65
N ASP A 207 -3.04 -11.48 -3.39
CA ASP A 207 -3.48 -12.84 -3.60
C ASP A 207 -4.21 -13.45 -2.39
N ALA A 208 -4.41 -12.68 -1.31
CA ALA A 208 -5.14 -13.12 -0.13
C ALA A 208 -6.53 -13.64 -0.51
N ASP A 209 -6.78 -14.90 -0.19
CA ASP A 209 -7.95 -15.62 -0.67
C ASP A 209 -9.24 -15.27 0.11
N THR A 210 -10.32 -15.95 -0.27
CA THR A 210 -11.63 -15.78 0.39
C THR A 210 -11.64 -16.20 1.87
N VAL A 211 -10.70 -17.01 2.33
CA VAL A 211 -10.57 -17.37 3.76
C VAL A 211 -10.03 -16.17 4.52
N VAL A 212 -9.00 -15.50 4.01
CA VAL A 212 -8.46 -14.27 4.60
C VAL A 212 -9.50 -13.17 4.58
N GLU A 213 -10.19 -12.96 3.44
CA GLU A 213 -11.24 -11.96 3.29
C GLU A 213 -12.36 -12.15 4.34
N LYS A 214 -12.92 -13.36 4.43
CA LYS A 214 -13.97 -13.68 5.42
C LYS A 214 -13.49 -13.49 6.84
N SER A 215 -12.24 -13.84 7.11
CA SER A 215 -11.62 -13.64 8.43
C SER A 215 -11.59 -12.16 8.77
N LEU A 216 -11.08 -11.31 7.88
CA LEU A 216 -11.02 -9.85 8.07
C LEU A 216 -12.40 -9.22 8.28
N VAL A 217 -13.40 -9.61 7.49
CA VAL A 217 -14.78 -9.15 7.65
C VAL A 217 -15.33 -9.56 9.03
N SER A 218 -15.08 -10.81 9.45
CA SER A 218 -15.56 -11.32 10.75
C SER A 218 -14.88 -10.66 11.95
N SER A 219 -13.64 -10.17 11.78
CA SER A 219 -12.90 -9.42 12.80
C SER A 219 -13.46 -8.02 13.08
N GLY A 220 -14.45 -7.58 12.31
CA GLY A 220 -15.04 -6.24 12.42
C GLY A 220 -14.21 -5.15 11.75
N TYR A 221 -13.23 -5.52 10.90
CA TYR A 221 -12.57 -4.53 10.05
C TYR A 221 -13.58 -3.99 9.03
N ASN A 222 -13.77 -2.67 9.03
CA ASN A 222 -14.62 -2.04 8.03
C ASN A 222 -13.88 -1.95 6.69
N LEU A 223 -14.15 -2.92 5.79
CA LEU A 223 -13.57 -2.97 4.44
C LEU A 223 -14.31 -2.07 3.43
N SER A 224 -15.45 -1.48 3.80
CA SER A 224 -16.37 -0.80 2.87
C SER A 224 -15.89 0.53 2.26
N ARG A 225 -14.73 1.03 2.67
CA ARG A 225 -14.14 2.27 2.14
C ARG A 225 -12.84 2.05 1.36
N SER A 226 -12.51 0.80 1.11
CA SER A 226 -11.26 0.44 0.50
C SER A 226 -11.50 0.00 -0.93
N ALA A 227 -10.76 0.61 -1.85
CA ALA A 227 -10.57 0.00 -3.14
C ALA A 227 -9.76 -1.29 -2.96
N SER A 228 -10.36 -2.42 -3.31
CA SER A 228 -9.68 -3.70 -3.41
C SER A 228 -8.81 -3.69 -4.66
N SER A 229 -7.57 -4.16 -4.54
CA SER A 229 -6.69 -4.44 -5.70
C SER A 229 -7.31 -5.44 -6.68
N LEU A 230 -8.29 -6.22 -6.22
CA LEU A 230 -9.14 -7.05 -7.05
C LEU A 230 -10.28 -6.19 -7.62
N TRP A 231 -10.17 -5.89 -8.92
CA TRP A 231 -11.23 -5.35 -9.79
C TRP A 231 -11.67 -3.90 -9.54
N GLU A 232 -10.86 -2.92 -9.94
CA GLU A 232 -11.30 -1.82 -10.83
C GLU A 232 -10.09 -1.04 -11.34
N ARG A 233 -9.99 -0.92 -12.67
CA ARG A 233 -9.06 0.00 -13.33
C ARG A 233 -9.45 1.42 -12.95
N GLU A 234 -8.44 2.23 -12.61
CA GLU A 234 -8.46 3.66 -12.27
C GLU A 234 -8.81 4.02 -10.81
N ILE A 235 -7.77 4.31 -10.02
CA ILE A 235 -7.89 5.23 -8.88
C ILE A 235 -6.87 6.34 -9.05
N THR A 236 -7.30 7.40 -9.72
CA THR A 236 -6.72 8.73 -9.61
C THR A 236 -7.48 9.48 -8.51
N THR A 237 -6.98 9.48 -7.28
CA THR A 237 -7.45 10.46 -6.28
C THR A 237 -6.59 11.71 -6.34
N ALA A 238 -6.91 12.58 -7.28
CA ALA A 238 -6.56 14.00 -7.23
C ALA A 238 -7.87 14.80 -7.17
N ILE A 239 -8.25 15.36 -6.02
CA ILE A 239 -9.27 16.43 -5.99
C ILE A 239 -8.91 17.48 -4.93
N PRO A 240 -8.51 18.69 -5.40
CA PRO A 240 -9.09 19.93 -4.90
C PRO A 240 -9.90 20.63 -6.03
N PRO A 241 -10.71 21.65 -5.70
CA PRO A 241 -12.14 21.65 -6.04
C PRO A 241 -12.47 22.17 -7.45
N ALA A 242 -13.59 21.64 -7.97
CA ALA A 242 -14.47 22.19 -8.99
C ALA A 242 -13.82 22.69 -10.30
N GLY A 243 -13.87 21.86 -11.34
CA GLY A 243 -13.82 22.35 -12.72
C GLY A 243 -13.36 21.33 -13.76
N ARG A 244 -14.33 20.80 -14.52
CA ARG A 244 -14.18 20.24 -15.88
C ARG A 244 -13.06 19.21 -16.10
N CYS A 245 -13.42 17.93 -16.04
CA CYS A 245 -12.65 16.89 -16.71
C CYS A 245 -13.00 16.87 -18.22
N MET A 246 -11.99 17.01 -19.05
CA MET A 246 -12.04 16.89 -20.51
C MET A 246 -11.01 15.83 -20.87
N LEU A 247 -11.48 14.67 -21.36
CA LEU A 247 -10.82 13.69 -22.25
C LEU A 247 -11.26 12.23 -21.93
N CYS A 248 -12.44 11.88 -22.41
CA CYS A 248 -12.67 10.54 -22.97
C CYS A 248 -13.26 10.76 -24.38
N LYS A 249 -12.54 10.41 -25.43
CA LYS A 249 -13.19 10.02 -26.70
C LYS A 249 -13.41 8.51 -26.61
N PRO A 250 -14.66 8.02 -26.63
CA PRO A 250 -14.90 6.58 -26.70
C PRO A 250 -14.44 6.06 -28.07
N SER A 251 -13.66 4.97 -28.05
CA SER A 251 -13.41 4.14 -29.22
C SER A 251 -14.73 3.58 -29.73
N ALA A 252 -14.97 3.72 -31.04
CA ALA A 252 -16.15 3.20 -31.72
C ALA A 252 -16.16 1.66 -31.71
N PRO A 253 -17.34 1.01 -31.72
CA PRO A 253 -17.47 -0.44 -31.69
C PRO A 253 -16.98 -1.09 -33.00
N ALA A 254 -16.44 -2.30 -32.88
CA ALA A 254 -15.91 -3.12 -33.96
C ALA A 254 -16.95 -3.34 -35.07
N SER A 255 -16.55 -3.05 -36.32
CA SER A 255 -17.32 -3.38 -37.52
C SER A 255 -17.31 -4.89 -37.76
N THR A 256 -18.49 -5.52 -37.70
CA THR A 256 -18.74 -6.84 -38.26
C THR A 256 -18.65 -6.77 -39.79
N GLY A 257 -17.61 -7.36 -40.38
CA GLY A 257 -17.50 -7.54 -41.83
C GLY A 257 -18.44 -8.64 -42.34
N PRO A 258 -19.00 -8.51 -43.55
CA PRO A 258 -19.99 -9.46 -44.07
C PRO A 258 -19.34 -10.75 -44.59
N THR A 259 -20.03 -11.85 -44.35
CA THR A 259 -19.81 -13.19 -44.90
C THR A 259 -19.88 -13.16 -46.43
N PRO A 260 -18.96 -13.80 -47.19
CA PRO A 260 -19.13 -13.94 -48.62
C PRO A 260 -20.14 -15.07 -48.92
N ALA A 261 -21.20 -14.71 -49.63
CA ALA A 261 -22.10 -15.65 -50.28
C ALA A 261 -21.36 -16.38 -51.41
N GLY A 262 -21.58 -17.70 -51.52
CA GLY A 262 -21.16 -18.46 -52.68
C GLY A 262 -22.04 -18.19 -53.89
N THR A 263 -21.44 -18.25 -55.08
CA THR A 263 -22.11 -18.62 -56.32
C THR A 263 -21.14 -19.33 -57.26
N SER A 264 -21.64 -20.44 -57.79
CA SER A 264 -21.17 -21.24 -58.93
C SER A 264 -20.55 -20.47 -60.10
N LYS A 265 -19.47 -21.03 -60.66
CA LYS A 265 -19.44 -21.67 -61.98
C LYS A 265 -18.20 -22.56 -62.10
#